data_AF-A0A316TML7-F1
#
_entry.id   AF-A0A316TML7-F1
#
_cell.length_a   1.000
_cell.length_b   1.000
_cell.length_c   1.000
_cell.angle_alpha   90.00
_cell.angle_beta   90.00
_cell.angle_gamma   90.00
#
_symmetry.space_group_name_H-M   'P 1'
#
loop_
_entity.id
_entity.type
_entity.pdbx_description
1 polymer ?
#
loop_
_entity_poly.entity_id
_entity_poly.type
_entity_poly.pdbx_seq_one_letter_code
_entity_poly.pdbx_strand_id
1 'polypeptide(L)'
;MVADPPPPAPPVRAEKPDRPGMGLLPIALGVGLLAAAIAISTTRSRADGELDWSNYGVGLGATAVLLVVAAAALMIGSGRTREDLVAWPGAVGILGVGAMIGVGLEDLDGSEDWLAYLIGGVIFLLSVAGYAAVRRGAFVVTAILGLGVAYLQLSEDVISDIGDDDDGAIIAAITVAVFVLVVTAVGWLLRTRALSGVVAGVIGLVGLNAVLATLVFQQLFAGFLPTMMMSGVDDTAVIPFEEAPTPDFDNDVYVILAIAAVLTLVWALAASVNGNPGFAVLTIAMPATVVPMATFVLVVEHPTWWGVALGGVGAVLLALVALRQLLARRKP
;
A
#
# COMPACT_ATOMS: atom_id res chain seq x y z
N MET A 1 -7.66 -8.00 -70.93
CA MET A 1 -6.90 -8.71 -69.88
C MET A 1 -7.59 -8.39 -68.57
N VAL A 2 -8.34 -9.36 -68.02
CA VAL A 2 -8.98 -9.19 -66.71
C VAL A 2 -7.88 -9.36 -65.68
N ALA A 3 -7.58 -8.31 -64.93
CA ALA A 3 -6.62 -8.39 -63.85
C ALA A 3 -7.22 -9.22 -62.73
N ASP A 4 -6.54 -10.30 -62.34
CA ASP A 4 -6.94 -11.08 -61.18
C ASP A 4 -6.97 -10.18 -59.94
N PRO A 5 -7.99 -10.31 -59.08
CA PRO A 5 -8.07 -9.54 -57.86
C PRO A 5 -6.86 -9.85 -56.97
N PRO A 6 -6.32 -8.84 -56.25
CA PRO A 6 -5.18 -9.05 -55.37
C PRO A 6 -5.50 -10.13 -54.33
N PRO A 7 -4.54 -11.01 -54.01
CA PRO A 7 -4.76 -12.08 -53.04
C PRO A 7 -5.18 -11.48 -51.69
N PRO A 8 -6.12 -12.13 -50.97
CA PRO A 8 -6.58 -11.65 -49.68
C PRO A 8 -5.39 -11.52 -48.73
N ALA A 9 -5.37 -10.42 -47.96
CA ALA A 9 -4.33 -10.18 -46.98
C ALA A 9 -4.20 -11.40 -46.05
N PRO A 10 -2.98 -11.87 -45.76
CA PRO A 10 -2.80 -13.01 -44.88
C PRO A 10 -3.48 -12.72 -43.54
N PRO A 11 -4.18 -13.70 -42.94
CA PRO A 11 -4.85 -13.50 -41.66
C PRO A 11 -3.81 -13.01 -40.66
N VAL A 12 -4.08 -11.85 -40.04
CA VAL A 12 -3.28 -11.33 -38.93
C VAL A 12 -3.19 -12.45 -37.92
N ARG A 13 -2.00 -13.05 -37.76
CA ARG A 13 -1.76 -14.07 -36.75
C ARG A 13 -2.16 -13.44 -35.42
N ALA A 14 -3.23 -13.94 -34.81
CA ALA A 14 -3.56 -13.56 -33.44
C ALA A 14 -2.32 -13.85 -32.60
N GLU A 15 -1.68 -12.81 -32.08
CA GLU A 15 -0.59 -12.96 -31.12
C GLU A 15 -1.11 -13.85 -30.01
N LYS A 16 -0.44 -14.98 -29.83
CA LYS A 16 -0.79 -15.95 -28.80
C LYS A 16 -0.81 -15.17 -27.48
N PRO A 17 -1.89 -15.24 -26.67
CA PRO A 17 -1.93 -14.52 -25.40
C PRO A 17 -0.71 -14.92 -24.59
N ASP A 18 0.17 -13.95 -24.35
CA ASP A 18 1.41 -14.16 -23.64
C ASP A 18 1.05 -14.81 -22.30
N ARG A 19 1.49 -16.05 -22.07
CA ARG A 19 1.14 -16.78 -20.84
C ARG A 19 1.61 -15.93 -19.64
N PRO A 20 0.84 -15.86 -18.54
CA PRO A 20 1.31 -15.22 -17.31
C PRO A 20 2.70 -15.76 -16.96
N GLY A 21 3.71 -14.89 -17.05
CA GLY A 21 5.08 -15.27 -16.73
C GLY A 21 5.26 -15.29 -15.22
N MET A 22 6.12 -16.19 -14.72
CA MET A 22 6.52 -16.22 -13.30
C MET A 22 7.18 -14.92 -12.80
N GLY A 23 7.41 -13.93 -13.68
CA GLY A 23 7.98 -12.63 -13.34
C GLY A 23 7.11 -11.79 -12.41
N LEU A 24 5.78 -11.98 -12.37
CA LEU A 24 4.90 -11.17 -11.52
C LEU A 24 5.05 -11.48 -10.02
N LEU A 25 5.40 -12.72 -9.66
CA LEU A 25 5.60 -13.15 -8.26
C LEU A 25 6.69 -12.32 -7.54
N PRO A 26 7.95 -12.28 -8.03
CA PRO A 26 9.00 -11.53 -7.35
C PRO A 26 8.77 -10.02 -7.42
N ILE A 27 8.05 -9.52 -8.43
CA ILE A 27 7.70 -8.10 -8.54
C ILE A 27 6.69 -7.73 -7.45
N ALA A 28 5.57 -8.46 -7.35
CA ALA A 28 4.52 -8.17 -6.37
C ALA A 28 5.04 -8.29 -4.93
N LEU A 29 5.86 -9.32 -4.64
CA LEU A 29 6.51 -9.46 -3.33
C LEU A 29 7.49 -8.31 -3.08
N GLY A 30 8.38 -8.01 -4.04
CA GLY A 30 9.37 -6.94 -3.88
C GLY A 30 8.72 -5.58 -3.62
N VAL A 31 7.67 -5.26 -4.38
CA VAL A 31 6.87 -4.04 -4.22
C VAL A 31 6.14 -4.03 -2.88
N GLY A 32 5.53 -5.15 -2.46
CA GLY A 32 4.84 -5.26 -1.17
C GLY A 32 5.75 -5.05 0.03
N LEU A 33 6.96 -5.61 0.01
CA LEU A 33 7.95 -5.43 1.08
C LEU A 33 8.49 -3.99 1.15
N LEU A 34 8.73 -3.36 0.00
CA LEU A 34 9.10 -1.94 -0.06
C LEU A 34 7.94 -1.04 0.40
N ALA A 35 6.69 -1.37 0.05
CA ALA A 35 5.50 -0.67 0.53
C ALA A 35 5.36 -0.77 2.06
N ALA A 36 5.63 -1.94 2.64
CA ALA A 36 5.66 -2.13 4.08
C ALA A 36 6.73 -1.26 4.76
N ALA A 37 7.93 -1.18 4.17
CA ALA A 37 8.98 -0.30 4.68
C ALA A 37 8.58 1.18 4.63
N ILE A 38 7.91 1.62 3.55
CA ILE A 38 7.36 2.97 3.42
C ILE A 38 6.28 3.21 4.49
N ALA A 39 5.36 2.27 4.69
CA ALA A 39 4.28 2.42 5.66
C ALA A 39 4.79 2.45 7.12
N ILE A 40 5.76 1.59 7.48
CA ILE A 40 6.44 1.65 8.78
C ILE A 40 7.11 3.02 8.94
N SER A 41 7.91 3.45 7.96
CA SER A 41 8.57 4.75 7.99
C SER A 41 7.56 5.89 8.17
N THR A 42 6.49 5.90 7.38
CA THR A 42 5.45 6.94 7.43
C THR A 42 4.82 7.05 8.81
N THR A 43 4.45 5.93 9.40
CA THR A 43 3.76 5.89 10.71
C THR A 43 4.69 6.08 11.91
N ARG A 44 6.01 5.92 11.74
CA ARG A 44 6.99 5.97 12.84
C ARG A 44 7.88 7.20 12.82
N SER A 45 8.09 7.84 11.67
CA SER A 45 8.95 9.02 11.55
C SER A 45 8.52 10.22 12.39
N ARG A 46 7.26 10.25 12.86
CA ARG A 46 6.65 11.35 13.62
C ARG A 46 6.06 10.92 14.95
N ALA A 47 6.27 9.67 15.37
CA ALA A 47 5.61 9.12 16.55
C ALA A 47 5.95 9.86 17.85
N ASP A 48 7.17 10.43 17.93
CA ASP A 48 7.66 11.16 19.11
C ASP A 48 7.52 12.69 18.96
N GLY A 49 6.77 13.17 17.96
CA GLY A 49 6.57 14.59 17.65
C GLY A 49 7.68 15.22 16.80
N GLU A 50 8.94 14.84 17.02
CA GLU A 50 10.06 15.26 16.14
C GLU A 50 10.26 14.29 14.96
N LEU A 51 10.87 14.79 13.88
CA LEU A 51 11.18 13.97 12.71
C LEU A 51 12.38 13.02 12.98
N ASP A 52 12.11 11.72 13.09
CA ASP A 52 13.16 10.70 13.10
C ASP A 52 13.70 10.49 11.67
N TRP A 53 14.86 11.11 11.42
CA TRP A 53 15.61 11.02 10.17
C TRP A 53 15.99 9.59 9.79
N SER A 54 16.18 8.70 10.76
CA SER A 54 16.55 7.31 10.50
C SER A 54 15.39 6.56 9.87
N ASN A 55 14.20 6.63 10.48
CA ASN A 55 12.98 6.07 9.90
C ASN A 55 12.61 6.76 8.59
N TYR A 56 12.73 8.09 8.53
CA TYR A 56 12.35 8.85 7.34
C TYR A 56 13.26 8.52 6.15
N GLY A 57 14.57 8.40 6.39
CA GLY A 57 15.54 7.99 5.38
C GLY A 57 15.27 6.60 4.80
N VAL A 58 14.77 5.65 5.60
CA VAL A 58 14.37 4.31 5.12
C VAL A 58 13.18 4.41 4.17
N GLY A 59 12.16 5.21 4.49
CA GLY A 59 11.00 5.43 3.63
C GLY A 59 11.37 6.12 2.31
N LEU A 60 12.21 7.15 2.37
CA LEU A 60 12.77 7.80 1.18
C LEU A 60 13.57 6.82 0.32
N GLY A 61 14.42 6.00 0.95
CA GLY A 61 15.20 4.98 0.26
C GLY A 61 14.32 3.94 -0.44
N ALA A 62 13.31 3.41 0.25
CA ALA A 62 12.36 2.45 -0.32
C ALA A 62 11.57 3.06 -1.49
N THR A 63 11.11 4.31 -1.34
CA THR A 63 10.43 5.07 -2.38
C THR A 63 11.33 5.28 -3.60
N ALA A 64 12.58 5.70 -3.37
CA ALA A 64 13.55 5.90 -4.43
C ALA A 64 13.85 4.61 -5.20
N VAL A 65 14.00 3.48 -4.51
CA VAL A 65 14.18 2.16 -5.15
C VAL A 65 13.02 1.83 -6.09
N LEU A 66 11.78 2.00 -5.65
CA LEU A 66 10.59 1.74 -6.47
C LEU A 66 10.57 2.59 -7.75
N LEU A 67 10.83 3.89 -7.60
CA LEU A 67 10.84 4.83 -8.72
C LEU A 67 12.00 4.59 -9.69
N VAL A 68 13.20 4.31 -9.17
CA VAL A 68 14.39 3.99 -9.98
C VAL A 68 14.17 2.70 -10.76
N VAL A 69 13.61 1.66 -10.14
CA VAL A 69 13.27 0.41 -10.83
C VAL A 69 12.23 0.67 -11.93
N ALA A 70 11.19 1.45 -11.65
CA ALA A 70 10.18 1.79 -12.64
C ALA A 70 10.77 2.58 -13.82
N ALA A 71 11.59 3.61 -13.55
CA ALA A 71 12.24 4.41 -14.59
C ALA A 71 13.24 3.59 -15.41
N ALA A 72 14.07 2.76 -14.76
CA ALA A 72 15.01 1.87 -15.42
C ALA A 72 14.30 0.85 -16.31
N ALA A 73 13.20 0.26 -15.83
CA ALA A 73 12.38 -0.65 -16.62
C ALA A 73 11.73 0.09 -17.81
N LEU A 74 11.31 1.35 -17.65
CA LEU A 74 10.75 2.12 -18.75
C LEU A 74 11.77 2.34 -19.88
N MET A 75 13.03 2.63 -19.51
CA MET A 75 14.13 2.88 -20.44
C MET A 75 14.72 1.61 -21.07
N ILE A 76 14.85 0.54 -20.29
CA ILE A 76 15.68 -0.63 -20.64
C ILE A 76 14.86 -1.93 -20.72
N GLY A 77 13.59 -1.94 -20.34
CA GLY A 77 12.75 -3.14 -20.44
C GLY A 77 12.09 -3.30 -21.81
N SER A 78 11.64 -4.52 -22.10
CA SER A 78 10.78 -4.85 -23.26
C SER A 78 9.76 -5.92 -22.89
N GLY A 79 8.62 -5.94 -23.57
CA GLY A 79 7.55 -6.94 -23.39
C GLY A 79 6.76 -6.79 -22.09
N ARG A 80 5.97 -7.81 -21.74
CA ARG A 80 5.03 -7.77 -20.60
C ARG A 80 5.70 -7.52 -19.25
N THR A 81 6.86 -8.13 -18.99
CA THR A 81 7.58 -7.96 -17.72
C THR A 81 8.08 -6.53 -17.53
N ARG A 82 8.33 -5.77 -18.61
CA ARG A 82 8.58 -4.33 -18.54
C ARG A 82 7.36 -3.61 -17.99
N GLU A 83 6.19 -3.86 -18.57
CA GLU A 83 4.95 -3.18 -18.16
C GLU A 83 4.66 -3.41 -16.67
N ASP A 84 4.89 -4.63 -16.17
CA ASP A 84 4.69 -4.96 -14.76
C ASP A 84 5.75 -4.31 -13.85
N LEU A 85 7.02 -4.25 -14.27
CA LEU A 85 8.10 -3.54 -13.54
C LEU A 85 7.96 -2.02 -13.55
N VAL A 86 7.27 -1.45 -14.54
CA VAL A 86 6.98 -0.01 -14.53
C VAL A 86 5.71 0.27 -13.72
N ALA A 87 4.65 -0.51 -13.92
CA ALA A 87 3.35 -0.23 -13.34
C ALA A 87 3.31 -0.40 -11.82
N TRP A 88 3.73 -1.56 -11.29
CA TRP A 88 3.59 -1.83 -9.85
C TRP A 88 4.60 -1.04 -9.01
N PRO A 89 5.92 -1.08 -9.31
CA PRO A 89 6.87 -0.21 -8.63
C PRO A 89 6.56 1.28 -8.82
N GLY A 90 6.16 1.70 -10.02
CA GLY A 90 5.84 3.11 -10.28
C GLY A 90 4.63 3.59 -9.49
N ALA A 91 3.52 2.85 -9.51
CA ALA A 91 2.30 3.21 -8.78
C ALA A 91 2.55 3.28 -7.26
N VAL A 92 3.19 2.28 -6.68
CA VAL A 92 3.50 2.26 -5.24
C VAL A 92 4.56 3.29 -4.88
N GLY A 93 5.55 3.52 -5.74
CA GLY A 93 6.54 4.57 -5.55
C GLY A 93 5.90 5.97 -5.53
N ILE A 94 4.89 6.23 -6.38
CA ILE A 94 4.15 7.49 -6.37
C ILE A 94 3.37 7.67 -5.06
N LEU A 95 2.72 6.61 -4.55
CA LEU A 95 2.10 6.66 -3.22
C LEU A 95 3.14 6.93 -2.12
N GLY A 96 4.32 6.30 -2.22
CA GLY A 96 5.45 6.57 -1.33
C GLY A 96 5.92 8.02 -1.36
N VAL A 97 5.96 8.65 -2.54
CA VAL A 97 6.26 10.08 -2.67
C VAL A 97 5.25 10.91 -1.89
N GLY A 98 3.95 10.64 -2.08
CA GLY A 98 2.90 11.35 -1.35
C GLY A 98 3.04 11.17 0.18
N ALA A 99 3.26 9.95 0.64
CA ALA A 99 3.44 9.65 2.06
C ALA A 99 4.67 10.36 2.66
N MET A 100 5.81 10.34 1.95
CA MET A 100 7.04 10.99 2.42
C MET A 100 6.96 12.53 2.36
N ILE A 101 6.23 13.09 1.40
CA ILE A 101 5.91 14.54 1.39
C ILE A 101 5.09 14.89 2.63
N GLY A 102 4.08 14.09 2.97
CA GLY A 102 3.27 14.30 4.17
C GLY A 102 4.12 14.37 5.42
N VAL A 103 4.89 13.32 5.68
CA VAL A 103 5.79 13.24 6.85
C VAL A 103 6.81 14.39 6.88
N GLY A 104 7.41 14.72 5.73
CA GLY A 104 8.47 15.70 5.64
C GLY A 104 8.02 17.14 5.81
N LEU A 105 6.75 17.45 5.51
CA LEU A 105 6.20 18.80 5.53
C LEU A 105 5.16 19.04 6.64
N GLU A 106 4.86 18.04 7.46
CA GLU A 106 3.86 18.10 8.53
C GLU A 106 4.06 19.27 9.51
N ASP A 107 5.30 19.58 9.90
CA ASP A 107 5.60 20.68 10.85
C ASP A 107 5.55 22.09 10.25
N LEU A 108 5.27 22.24 8.96
CA LEU A 108 5.19 23.58 8.40
C LEU A 108 3.95 24.28 8.93
N ASP A 109 4.11 25.52 9.40
CA ASP A 109 2.99 26.34 9.87
C ASP A 109 1.87 26.40 8.79
N GLY A 110 0.67 25.99 9.18
CA GLY A 110 -0.51 25.92 8.29
C GLY A 110 -0.52 24.75 7.31
N SER A 111 0.33 23.73 7.50
CA SER A 111 0.34 22.51 6.67
C SER A 111 -1.02 21.82 6.59
N GLU A 112 -1.80 21.85 7.68
CA GLU A 112 -3.14 21.26 7.79
C GLU A 112 -4.10 21.73 6.68
N ASP A 113 -3.95 22.97 6.20
CA ASP A 113 -4.86 23.57 5.20
C ASP A 113 -4.52 23.19 3.75
N TRP A 114 -3.27 22.78 3.46
CA TRP A 114 -2.80 22.61 2.08
C TRP A 114 -2.07 21.31 1.80
N LEU A 115 -1.55 20.63 2.83
CA LEU A 115 -0.68 19.48 2.68
C LEU A 115 -1.39 18.31 2.01
N ALA A 116 -2.64 18.03 2.38
CA ALA A 116 -3.43 16.98 1.75
C ALA A 116 -3.71 17.27 0.26
N TYR A 117 -3.96 18.53 -0.11
CA TYR A 117 -4.07 18.92 -1.51
C TYR A 117 -2.76 18.73 -2.27
N LEU A 118 -1.61 19.07 -1.66
CA LEU A 118 -0.30 18.83 -2.27
C LEU A 118 -0.07 17.32 -2.47
N ILE A 119 -0.26 16.52 -1.42
CA ILE A 119 -0.08 15.06 -1.47
C ILE A 119 -0.97 14.46 -2.55
N GLY A 120 -2.28 14.75 -2.51
CA GLY A 120 -3.26 14.24 -3.46
C GLY A 120 -2.96 14.68 -4.89
N GLY A 121 -2.60 15.96 -5.07
CA GLY A 121 -2.23 16.55 -6.35
C GLY A 121 -0.96 15.94 -6.95
N VAL A 122 0.10 15.75 -6.14
CA VAL A 122 1.35 15.12 -6.57
C VAL A 122 1.10 13.66 -6.97
N ILE A 123 0.37 12.90 -6.14
CA ILE A 123 0.00 11.52 -6.47
C ILE A 123 -0.77 11.47 -7.79
N PHE A 124 -1.77 12.36 -7.96
CA PHE A 124 -2.57 12.42 -9.16
C PHE A 124 -1.74 12.75 -10.41
N LEU A 125 -0.95 13.82 -10.38
CA LEU A 125 -0.16 14.27 -11.54
C LEU A 125 0.89 13.23 -11.95
N LEU A 126 1.61 12.65 -11.00
CA LEU A 126 2.58 11.59 -11.29
C LEU A 126 1.89 10.33 -11.80
N SER A 127 0.71 9.99 -11.28
CA SER A 127 -0.07 8.85 -11.76
C SER A 127 -0.60 9.06 -13.18
N VAL A 128 -1.05 10.28 -13.53
CA VAL A 128 -1.44 10.63 -14.89
C VAL A 128 -0.25 10.52 -15.84
N ALA A 129 0.94 11.00 -15.44
CA ALA A 129 2.16 10.84 -16.24
C ALA A 129 2.55 9.36 -16.42
N GLY A 130 2.48 8.55 -15.36
CA GLY A 130 2.72 7.10 -15.43
C GLY A 130 1.71 6.37 -16.32
N TYR A 131 0.44 6.75 -16.24
CA TYR A 131 -0.61 6.22 -17.12
C TYR A 131 -0.38 6.62 -18.58
N ALA A 132 0.01 7.87 -18.85
CA ALA A 132 0.33 8.32 -20.20
C ALA A 132 1.51 7.54 -20.80
N ALA A 133 2.49 7.16 -19.98
CA ALA A 133 3.67 6.42 -20.41
C ALA A 133 3.43 4.92 -20.69
N VAL A 134 2.59 4.23 -19.90
CA VAL A 134 2.46 2.76 -19.95
C VAL A 134 1.02 2.26 -20.17
N ARG A 135 0.01 3.12 -19.96
CA ARG A 135 -1.43 2.82 -20.11
C ARG A 135 -1.89 1.63 -19.26
N ARG A 136 -1.44 1.56 -18.00
CA ARG A 136 -1.77 0.46 -17.06
C ARG A 136 -2.74 0.90 -15.97
N GLY A 137 -3.64 0.01 -15.59
CA GLY A 137 -4.67 0.26 -14.58
C GLY A 137 -4.13 0.61 -13.18
N ALA A 138 -2.92 0.16 -12.83
CA ALA A 138 -2.29 0.49 -11.53
C ALA A 138 -2.21 2.01 -11.31
N PHE A 139 -1.84 2.77 -12.34
CA PHE A 139 -1.76 4.23 -12.28
C PHE A 139 -3.14 4.90 -12.20
N VAL A 140 -4.19 4.28 -12.76
CA VAL A 140 -5.56 4.80 -12.61
C VAL A 140 -6.01 4.67 -11.17
N VAL A 141 -5.71 3.53 -10.53
CA VAL A 141 -6.05 3.31 -9.11
C VAL A 141 -5.33 4.34 -8.23
N THR A 142 -4.03 4.57 -8.44
CA THR A 142 -3.30 5.57 -7.64
C THR A 142 -3.73 7.00 -7.93
N ALA A 143 -4.12 7.32 -9.17
CA ALA A 143 -4.72 8.63 -9.48
C ALA A 143 -6.03 8.84 -8.72
N ILE A 144 -6.89 7.83 -8.65
CA ILE A 144 -8.15 7.88 -7.88
C ILE A 144 -7.85 8.04 -6.39
N LEU A 145 -6.87 7.32 -5.85
CA LEU A 145 -6.46 7.47 -4.45
C LEU A 145 -5.93 8.89 -4.17
N GLY A 146 -5.10 9.45 -5.04
CA GLY A 146 -4.62 10.83 -4.90
C GLY A 146 -5.75 11.86 -4.92
N LEU A 147 -6.72 11.70 -5.84
CA LEU A 147 -7.93 12.52 -5.83
C LEU A 147 -8.76 12.33 -4.55
N GLY A 148 -8.85 11.09 -4.05
CA GLY A 148 -9.52 10.79 -2.79
C GLY A 148 -8.92 11.55 -1.61
N VAL A 149 -7.59 11.63 -1.52
CA VAL A 149 -6.91 12.41 -0.47
C VAL A 149 -7.25 13.90 -0.57
N ALA A 150 -7.16 14.49 -1.76
CA ALA A 150 -7.53 15.89 -1.97
C ALA A 150 -9.03 16.15 -1.70
N TYR A 151 -9.88 15.17 -2.00
CA TYR A 151 -11.32 15.25 -1.75
C TYR A 151 -11.65 15.19 -0.25
N LEU A 152 -10.94 14.38 0.54
CA LEU A 152 -11.14 14.32 1.99
C LEU A 152 -10.86 15.69 2.63
N GLN A 153 -9.75 16.32 2.26
CA GLN A 153 -9.44 17.69 2.69
C GLN A 153 -10.54 18.68 2.29
N LEU A 154 -10.96 18.65 1.01
CA LEU A 154 -12.05 19.52 0.54
C LEU A 154 -13.34 19.33 1.33
N SER A 155 -13.61 18.10 1.77
CA SER A 155 -14.79 17.82 2.58
C SER A 155 -14.63 18.42 3.98
N GLU A 156 -13.45 18.29 4.61
CA GLU A 156 -13.16 18.88 5.92
C GLU A 156 -13.23 20.42 5.88
N ASP A 157 -12.67 21.04 4.84
CA ASP A 157 -12.71 22.49 4.63
C ASP A 157 -14.17 22.98 4.45
N VAL A 158 -14.98 22.25 3.70
CA VAL A 158 -16.39 22.62 3.44
C VAL A 158 -17.27 22.37 4.67
N ILE A 159 -17.03 21.29 5.43
CA ILE A 159 -17.80 20.97 6.63
C ILE A 159 -17.48 21.98 7.74
N SER A 160 -16.21 22.35 7.92
CA SER A 160 -15.79 23.32 8.93
C SER A 160 -16.36 24.74 8.69
N ASP A 161 -16.64 25.09 7.43
CA ASP A 161 -17.20 26.40 7.04
C ASP A 161 -18.74 26.47 7.15
N ILE A 162 -19.45 25.34 7.28
CA ILE A 162 -20.93 25.25 7.21
C ILE A 162 -21.64 25.13 8.58
N GLY A 163 -20.98 24.63 9.64
CA GLY A 163 -21.44 24.79 11.03
C GLY A 163 -22.26 23.65 11.66
N ASP A 164 -22.22 23.67 13.01
CA ASP A 164 -22.72 22.77 14.07
C ASP A 164 -22.30 21.28 14.02
N ASP A 165 -21.59 20.86 15.07
CA ASP A 165 -20.87 19.58 15.27
C ASP A 165 -21.73 18.29 15.17
N ASP A 166 -23.04 18.37 14.96
CA ASP A 166 -23.96 17.23 15.01
C ASP A 166 -24.17 16.50 13.66
N ASP A 167 -23.77 17.07 12.51
CA ASP A 167 -23.99 16.47 11.17
C ASP A 167 -22.73 15.89 10.49
N GLY A 168 -21.55 16.06 11.08
CA GLY A 168 -20.27 15.64 10.48
C GLY A 168 -20.17 14.13 10.21
N ALA A 169 -20.76 13.31 11.10
CA ALA A 169 -20.80 11.86 10.93
C ALA A 169 -21.67 11.41 9.74
N ILE A 170 -22.75 12.14 9.43
CA ILE A 170 -23.66 11.81 8.33
C ILE A 170 -23.02 12.16 6.98
N ILE A 171 -22.33 13.30 6.90
CA ILE A 171 -21.64 13.73 5.66
C ILE A 171 -20.43 12.83 5.36
N ALA A 172 -19.65 12.47 6.38
CA ALA A 172 -18.57 11.48 6.25
C ALA A 172 -19.12 10.11 5.80
N ALA A 173 -20.24 9.66 6.38
CA ALA A 173 -20.89 8.41 5.98
C ALA A 173 -21.43 8.44 4.55
N ILE A 174 -22.03 9.55 4.09
CA ILE A 174 -22.51 9.72 2.71
C ILE A 174 -21.33 9.69 1.73
N THR A 175 -20.23 10.34 2.07
CA THR A 175 -19.00 10.35 1.27
C THR A 175 -18.41 8.94 1.09
N VAL A 176 -18.25 8.21 2.19
CA VAL A 176 -17.80 6.82 2.16
C VAL A 176 -18.79 5.96 1.38
N ALA A 177 -20.10 6.17 1.54
CA ALA A 177 -21.13 5.44 0.80
C ALA A 177 -21.06 5.69 -0.71
N VAL A 178 -20.86 6.94 -1.16
CA VAL A 178 -20.70 7.26 -2.59
C VAL A 178 -19.44 6.59 -3.16
N PHE A 179 -18.33 6.64 -2.44
CA PHE A 179 -17.09 5.96 -2.85
C PHE A 179 -17.28 4.44 -2.96
N VAL A 180 -17.88 3.83 -1.94
CA VAL A 180 -18.19 2.39 -1.90
C VAL A 180 -19.15 2.00 -3.03
N LEU A 181 -20.17 2.80 -3.31
CA LEU A 181 -21.11 2.56 -4.40
C LEU A 181 -20.45 2.62 -5.78
N VAL A 182 -19.51 3.56 -5.99
CA VAL A 182 -18.72 3.64 -7.23
C VAL A 182 -17.82 2.42 -7.40
N VAL A 183 -17.10 2.03 -6.35
CA VAL A 183 -16.23 0.84 -6.37
C VAL A 183 -17.04 -0.46 -6.58
N THR A 184 -18.22 -0.55 -5.95
CA THR A 184 -19.14 -1.68 -6.08
C THR A 184 -19.72 -1.76 -7.49
N ALA A 185 -20.09 -0.64 -8.10
CA ALA A 185 -20.55 -0.58 -9.48
C ALA A 185 -19.47 -1.02 -10.48
N VAL A 186 -18.20 -0.64 -10.24
CA VAL A 186 -17.05 -1.11 -11.03
C VAL A 186 -16.80 -2.61 -10.84
N GLY A 187 -16.99 -3.12 -9.62
CA GLY A 187 -16.89 -4.55 -9.31
C GLY A 187 -17.97 -5.40 -9.97
N TRP A 188 -19.16 -4.84 -10.19
CA TRP A 188 -20.31 -5.53 -10.81
C TRP A 188 -20.15 -5.80 -12.31
N LEU A 189 -19.16 -5.17 -12.96
CA LEU A 189 -18.92 -5.28 -14.40
C LEU A 189 -18.10 -6.52 -14.82
N LEU A 190 -17.62 -7.36 -13.89
CA LEU A 190 -16.64 -8.39 -14.23
C LEU A 190 -17.11 -9.83 -13.92
N ARG A 191 -17.12 -10.65 -14.98
CA ARG A 191 -17.59 -12.04 -14.98
C ARG A 191 -16.38 -12.97 -14.91
N THR A 192 -15.97 -13.52 -13.76
CA THR A 192 -15.08 -14.71 -13.65
C THR A 192 -14.67 -15.11 -12.21
N ARG A 193 -14.34 -16.41 -12.04
CA ARG A 193 -13.91 -17.10 -10.79
C ARG A 193 -12.69 -16.51 -10.07
N ALA A 194 -11.87 -15.71 -10.76
CA ALA A 194 -10.76 -15.02 -10.10
C ALA A 194 -11.26 -13.92 -9.15
N LEU A 195 -12.46 -13.39 -9.39
CA LEU A 195 -13.08 -12.35 -8.59
C LEU A 195 -13.47 -12.87 -7.20
N SER A 196 -13.97 -14.12 -7.08
CA SER A 196 -14.26 -14.71 -5.77
C SER A 196 -13.01 -14.93 -4.92
N GLY A 197 -11.88 -15.31 -5.54
CA GLY A 197 -10.60 -15.44 -4.85
C GLY A 197 -10.03 -14.09 -4.39
N VAL A 198 -10.14 -13.05 -5.23
CA VAL A 198 -9.73 -11.69 -4.87
C VAL A 198 -10.63 -11.11 -3.78
N VAL A 199 -11.95 -11.26 -3.88
CA VAL A 199 -12.90 -10.79 -2.84
C VAL A 199 -12.67 -11.50 -1.51
N ALA A 200 -12.52 -12.83 -1.50
CA ALA A 200 -12.17 -13.56 -0.29
C ALA A 200 -10.83 -13.09 0.29
N GLY A 201 -9.86 -12.78 -0.58
CA GLY A 201 -8.58 -12.21 -0.16
C GLY A 201 -8.71 -10.81 0.46
N VAL A 202 -9.56 -9.95 -0.10
CA VAL A 202 -9.86 -8.62 0.46
C VAL A 202 -10.52 -8.76 1.84
N ILE A 203 -11.50 -9.65 1.98
CA ILE A 203 -12.15 -9.92 3.27
C ILE A 203 -11.12 -10.44 4.29
N GLY A 204 -10.23 -11.36 3.89
CA GLY A 204 -9.16 -11.86 4.74
C GLY A 204 -8.17 -10.77 5.17
N LEU A 205 -7.76 -9.91 4.24
CA LEU A 205 -6.89 -8.75 4.52
C LEU A 205 -7.54 -7.79 5.52
N VAL A 206 -8.81 -7.44 5.32
CA VAL A 206 -9.57 -6.56 6.22
C VAL A 206 -9.74 -7.22 7.59
N GLY A 207 -10.07 -8.52 7.63
CA GLY A 207 -10.23 -9.26 8.88
C GLY A 207 -8.95 -9.30 9.71
N LEU A 208 -7.79 -9.57 9.09
CA LEU A 208 -6.50 -9.57 9.80
C LEU A 208 -6.11 -8.18 10.31
N ASN A 209 -6.34 -7.13 9.52
CA ASN A 209 -6.13 -5.76 9.99
C ASN A 209 -7.09 -5.38 11.12
N ALA A 210 -8.34 -5.83 11.10
CA ALA A 210 -9.30 -5.59 12.18
C ALA A 210 -8.90 -6.29 13.48
N VAL A 211 -8.37 -7.53 13.39
CA VAL A 211 -7.81 -8.23 14.56
C VAL A 211 -6.62 -7.48 15.12
N LEU A 212 -5.65 -7.08 14.28
CA LEU A 212 -4.50 -6.29 14.73
C LEU A 212 -4.91 -4.95 15.33
N ALA A 213 -5.88 -4.24 14.72
CA ALA A 213 -6.41 -3.00 15.26
C ALA A 213 -7.06 -3.20 16.64
N THR A 214 -7.75 -4.33 16.84
CA THR A 214 -8.30 -4.70 18.16
C THR A 214 -7.20 -4.92 19.19
N LEU A 215 -6.09 -5.57 18.81
CA LEU A 215 -4.94 -5.76 19.71
C LEU A 215 -4.25 -4.43 20.04
N VAL A 216 -4.02 -3.55 19.05
CA VAL A 216 -3.50 -2.19 19.27
C VAL A 216 -4.40 -1.43 20.26
N PHE A 217 -5.72 -1.49 20.03
CA PHE A 217 -6.70 -0.84 20.92
C PHE A 217 -6.62 -1.40 22.35
N GLN A 218 -6.58 -2.73 22.51
CA GLN A 218 -6.46 -3.36 23.83
C GLN A 218 -5.19 -2.93 24.56
N GLN A 219 -4.08 -2.79 23.84
CA GLN A 219 -2.78 -2.39 24.41
C GLN A 219 -2.76 -0.93 24.85
N LEU A 220 -3.35 -0.03 24.06
CA LEU A 220 -3.51 1.38 24.43
C LEU A 220 -4.40 1.54 25.67
N PHE A 221 -5.51 0.80 25.75
CA PHE A 221 -6.43 0.88 26.88
C PHE A 221 -5.91 0.18 28.14
N ALA A 222 -5.10 -0.87 28.01
CA ALA A 222 -4.46 -1.53 29.14
C ALA A 222 -3.50 -0.59 29.88
N GLY A 223 -2.79 0.30 29.17
CA GLY A 223 -1.95 1.34 29.78
C GLY A 223 -2.75 2.53 30.35
N PHE A 224 -3.89 2.87 29.75
CA PHE A 224 -4.69 4.04 30.13
C PHE A 224 -5.56 3.85 31.38
N LEU A 225 -6.17 2.66 31.55
CA LEU A 225 -7.08 2.38 32.66
C LEU A 225 -6.43 2.53 34.05
N PRO A 226 -5.21 2.00 34.30
CA PRO A 226 -4.52 2.15 35.57
C PRO A 226 -4.18 3.61 35.89
N THR A 227 -3.80 4.40 34.88
CA THR A 227 -3.46 5.83 35.04
C THR A 227 -4.68 6.69 35.40
N MET A 228 -5.85 6.42 34.80
CA MET A 228 -7.09 7.12 35.19
C MET A 228 -7.59 6.73 36.58
N MET A 229 -7.39 5.48 37.01
CA MET A 229 -7.73 5.08 38.38
C MET A 229 -6.79 5.68 39.43
N MET A 230 -5.54 6.03 39.08
CA MET A 230 -4.62 6.77 39.96
C MET A 230 -4.99 8.26 40.13
N SER A 231 -5.67 8.88 39.17
CA SER A 231 -6.07 10.30 39.23
C SER A 231 -7.19 10.60 40.23
N GLY A 232 -7.82 9.59 40.84
CA GLY A 232 -9.00 9.74 41.69
C GLY A 232 -8.86 9.21 43.13
N VAL A 233 -7.68 8.72 43.52
CA VAL A 233 -7.45 8.14 44.85
C VAL A 233 -6.56 9.07 45.67
N ASP A 234 -7.13 9.62 46.75
CA ASP A 234 -6.44 10.42 47.76
C ASP A 234 -5.15 9.74 48.23
N ASP A 235 -4.10 10.54 48.40
CA ASP A 235 -2.67 10.23 48.64
C ASP A 235 -2.34 9.44 49.94
N THR A 236 -3.33 8.78 50.55
CA THR A 236 -3.24 8.26 51.93
C THR A 236 -3.36 6.73 52.06
N ALA A 237 -3.58 6.00 50.97
CA ALA A 237 -3.58 4.54 50.98
C ALA A 237 -2.55 3.98 49.99
N VAL A 238 -1.35 3.66 50.48
CA VAL A 238 -0.38 2.85 49.73
C VAL A 238 -0.90 1.42 49.69
N ILE A 239 -1.85 1.16 48.80
CA ILE A 239 -2.19 -0.20 48.39
C ILE A 239 -1.10 -0.61 47.39
N PRO A 240 -0.30 -1.67 47.66
CA PRO A 240 0.60 -2.21 46.66
C PRO A 240 -0.27 -2.86 45.59
N PHE A 241 -0.69 -2.06 44.61
CA PHE A 241 -1.23 -2.61 43.38
C PHE A 241 -0.05 -3.27 42.67
N GLU A 242 -0.05 -4.60 42.67
CA GLU A 242 0.69 -5.37 41.67
C GLU A 242 0.30 -4.78 40.32
N GLU A 243 1.29 -4.21 39.62
CA GLU A 243 1.12 -3.69 38.27
C GLU A 243 0.44 -4.80 37.47
N ALA A 244 -0.81 -4.57 37.05
CA ALA A 244 -1.56 -5.60 36.35
C ALA A 244 -0.71 -6.04 35.15
N PRO A 245 -0.41 -7.35 35.01
CA PRO A 245 0.50 -7.80 33.97
C PRO A 245 0.00 -7.27 32.63
N THR A 246 0.83 -6.48 31.95
CA THR A 246 0.52 -5.96 30.64
C THR A 246 0.20 -7.15 29.74
N PRO A 247 -0.94 -7.17 29.02
CA PRO A 247 -1.27 -8.26 28.13
C PRO A 247 -0.12 -8.51 27.14
N ASP A 248 0.47 -9.70 27.19
CA ASP A 248 1.49 -10.13 26.24
C ASP A 248 0.80 -10.76 25.02
N PHE A 249 0.88 -10.05 23.89
CA PHE A 249 0.30 -10.47 22.61
C PHE A 249 1.35 -10.96 21.61
N ASP A 250 2.61 -11.10 22.01
CA ASP A 250 3.72 -11.37 21.09
C ASP A 250 3.46 -12.61 20.25
N ASN A 251 3.10 -13.72 20.91
CA ASN A 251 2.82 -14.98 20.24
C ASN A 251 1.66 -14.86 19.24
N ASP A 252 0.60 -14.12 19.59
CA ASP A 252 -0.57 -13.93 18.73
C ASP A 252 -0.21 -13.12 17.49
N VAL A 253 0.60 -12.06 17.65
CA VAL A 253 1.07 -11.24 16.53
C VAL A 253 1.99 -12.04 15.61
N TYR A 254 2.92 -12.84 16.15
CA TYR A 254 3.79 -13.69 15.32
C TYR A 254 3.00 -14.74 14.55
N VAL A 255 1.95 -15.32 15.12
CA VAL A 255 1.03 -16.22 14.42
C VAL A 255 0.29 -15.48 13.30
N ILE A 256 -0.21 -14.27 13.55
CA ILE A 256 -0.86 -13.44 12.53
C ILE A 256 0.11 -13.11 11.39
N LEU A 257 1.35 -12.72 11.71
CA LEU A 257 2.40 -12.45 10.72
C LEU A 257 2.74 -13.70 9.89
N ALA A 258 2.82 -14.87 10.51
CA ALA A 258 3.07 -16.13 9.81
C ALA A 258 1.93 -16.47 8.84
N ILE A 259 0.67 -16.33 9.26
CA ILE A 259 -0.50 -16.51 8.40
C ILE A 259 -0.46 -15.50 7.25
N ALA A 260 -0.14 -14.24 7.55
CA ALA A 260 -0.06 -13.18 6.55
C ALA A 260 1.03 -13.43 5.51
N ALA A 261 2.20 -13.93 5.94
CA ALA A 261 3.28 -14.32 5.04
C ALA A 261 2.85 -15.46 4.10
N VAL A 262 2.20 -16.51 4.63
CA VAL A 262 1.69 -17.63 3.83
C VAL A 262 0.66 -17.15 2.81
N LEU A 263 -0.32 -16.34 3.22
CA LEU A 263 -1.33 -15.77 2.32
C LEU A 263 -0.70 -14.89 1.24
N THR A 264 0.27 -14.06 1.61
CA THR A 264 1.01 -13.20 0.67
C THR A 264 1.69 -14.04 -0.42
N LEU A 265 2.36 -15.14 -0.03
CA LEU A 265 3.00 -16.07 -0.96
C LEU A 265 1.98 -16.79 -1.86
N VAL A 266 0.86 -17.23 -1.30
CA VAL A 266 -0.23 -17.89 -2.05
C VAL A 266 -0.82 -16.93 -3.08
N TRP A 267 -1.08 -15.66 -2.71
CA TRP A 267 -1.57 -14.66 -3.65
C TRP A 267 -0.51 -14.27 -4.68
N ALA A 268 0.77 -14.22 -4.31
CA ALA A 268 1.85 -13.94 -5.26
C ALA A 268 1.95 -15.05 -6.31
N LEU A 269 1.82 -16.31 -5.88
CA LEU A 269 1.74 -17.47 -6.75
C LEU A 269 0.49 -17.41 -7.63
N ALA A 270 -0.68 -17.14 -7.06
CA ALA A 270 -1.94 -17.01 -7.79
C ALA A 270 -1.89 -15.88 -8.83
N ALA A 271 -1.24 -14.76 -8.51
CA ALA A 271 -0.99 -13.65 -9.43
C ALA A 271 -0.13 -14.14 -10.60
N SER A 272 0.95 -14.87 -10.32
CA SER A 272 1.86 -15.35 -11.36
C SER A 272 1.27 -16.42 -12.28
N VAL A 273 0.42 -17.31 -11.74
CA VAL A 273 -0.21 -18.41 -12.50
C VAL A 273 -1.38 -17.90 -13.32
N ASN A 274 -2.24 -17.06 -12.72
CA ASN A 274 -3.48 -16.60 -13.36
C ASN A 274 -3.30 -15.29 -14.14
N GLY A 275 -2.20 -14.56 -13.90
CA GLY A 275 -1.96 -13.24 -14.47
C GLY A 275 -3.00 -12.19 -14.05
N ASN A 276 -3.74 -12.43 -12.96
CA ASN A 276 -4.79 -11.53 -12.50
C ASN A 276 -4.18 -10.44 -11.59
N PRO A 277 -4.37 -9.15 -11.93
CA PRO A 277 -3.81 -8.05 -11.16
C PRO A 277 -4.37 -7.96 -9.73
N GLY A 278 -5.59 -8.44 -9.48
CA GLY A 278 -6.18 -8.41 -8.14
C GLY A 278 -5.39 -9.21 -7.10
N PHE A 279 -4.79 -10.34 -7.49
CA PHE A 279 -3.90 -11.08 -6.58
C PHE A 279 -2.58 -10.34 -6.34
N ALA A 280 -2.06 -9.60 -7.33
CA ALA A 280 -0.88 -8.76 -7.13
C ALA A 280 -1.16 -7.60 -6.16
N VAL A 281 -2.35 -6.99 -6.24
CA VAL A 281 -2.80 -5.99 -5.25
C VAL A 281 -2.81 -6.59 -3.86
N LEU A 282 -3.40 -7.77 -3.67
CA LEU A 282 -3.43 -8.44 -2.37
C LEU A 282 -2.03 -8.76 -1.84
N THR A 283 -1.12 -9.23 -2.69
CA THR A 283 0.29 -9.47 -2.33
C THR A 283 1.01 -8.20 -1.91
N ILE A 284 0.68 -7.05 -2.49
CA ILE A 284 1.29 -5.76 -2.13
C ILE A 284 0.65 -5.21 -0.84
N ALA A 285 -0.69 -5.24 -0.76
CA ALA A 285 -1.45 -4.63 0.33
C ALA A 285 -1.27 -5.36 1.66
N MET A 286 -1.08 -6.69 1.63
CA MET A 286 -0.90 -7.50 2.84
C MET A 286 0.31 -7.07 3.67
N PRO A 287 1.55 -7.12 3.16
CA PRO A 287 2.69 -6.64 3.93
C PRO A 287 2.60 -5.14 4.22
N ALA A 288 2.06 -4.34 3.29
CA ALA A 288 1.95 -2.88 3.45
C ALA A 288 1.03 -2.43 4.60
N THR A 289 0.10 -3.27 5.04
CA THR A 289 -0.87 -2.93 6.10
C THR A 289 -0.66 -3.75 7.35
N VAL A 290 -0.49 -5.07 7.22
CA VAL A 290 -0.37 -6.00 8.35
C VAL A 290 0.94 -5.78 9.10
N VAL A 291 2.06 -5.56 8.40
CA VAL A 291 3.37 -5.45 9.07
C VAL A 291 3.48 -4.17 9.91
N PRO A 292 3.15 -2.96 9.41
CA PRO A 292 3.12 -1.76 10.25
C PRO A 292 2.23 -1.94 11.49
N MET A 293 1.01 -2.48 11.32
CA MET A 293 0.11 -2.75 12.44
C MET A 293 0.70 -3.73 13.46
N ALA A 294 1.37 -4.80 13.01
CA ALA A 294 2.06 -5.72 13.88
C ALA A 294 3.19 -5.06 14.67
N THR A 295 3.94 -4.12 14.06
CA THR A 295 4.98 -3.38 14.80
C THR A 295 4.42 -2.52 15.92
N PHE A 296 3.20 -2.00 15.77
CA PHE A 296 2.51 -1.26 16.84
C PHE A 296 2.15 -2.18 17.99
N VAL A 297 1.57 -3.36 17.72
CA VAL A 297 1.20 -4.31 18.79
C VAL A 297 2.44 -4.86 19.52
N LEU A 298 3.52 -5.13 18.79
CA LEU A 298 4.76 -5.63 19.39
C LEU A 298 5.54 -4.56 20.17
N VAL A 299 5.10 -3.29 20.15
CA VAL A 299 5.82 -2.15 20.76
C VAL A 299 7.31 -2.19 20.41
N VAL A 300 7.59 -2.39 19.12
CA VAL A 300 8.95 -2.65 18.65
C VAL A 300 9.85 -1.47 19.03
N GLU A 301 10.91 -1.75 19.79
CA GLU A 301 11.89 -0.75 20.24
C GLU A 301 12.64 -0.09 19.06
N HIS A 302 12.82 -0.83 17.97
CA HIS A 302 13.55 -0.36 16.80
C HIS A 302 12.83 -0.63 15.48
N PRO A 303 11.79 0.17 15.14
CA PRO A 303 11.01 -0.01 13.91
C PRO A 303 11.85 0.18 12.63
N THR A 304 12.95 0.93 12.71
CA THR A 304 13.93 1.14 11.63
C THR A 304 14.46 -0.18 11.07
N TRP A 305 14.80 -1.16 11.91
CA TRP A 305 15.36 -2.44 11.43
C TRP A 305 14.35 -3.27 10.66
N TRP A 306 13.06 -3.18 11.00
CA TRP A 306 12.00 -3.80 10.22
C TRP A 306 11.89 -3.17 8.84
N GLY A 307 11.90 -1.83 8.78
CA GLY A 307 11.91 -1.09 7.52
C GLY A 307 13.15 -1.44 6.66
N VAL A 308 14.33 -1.50 7.26
CA VAL A 308 15.59 -1.87 6.56
C VAL A 308 15.54 -3.31 6.06
N ALA A 309 15.09 -4.27 6.87
CA ALA A 309 15.03 -5.67 6.47
C ALA A 309 14.04 -5.88 5.31
N LEU A 310 12.82 -5.32 5.43
CA LEU A 310 11.78 -5.44 4.38
C LEU A 310 12.19 -4.69 3.11
N GLY A 311 12.68 -3.46 3.25
CA GLY A 311 13.16 -2.65 2.14
C GLY A 311 14.34 -3.29 1.43
N GLY A 312 15.30 -3.86 2.18
CA GLY A 312 16.45 -4.58 1.65
C GLY A 312 16.05 -5.82 0.86
N VAL A 313 15.20 -6.69 1.44
CA VAL A 313 14.71 -7.90 0.75
C VAL A 313 13.90 -7.51 -0.49
N GLY A 314 13.02 -6.51 -0.39
CA GLY A 314 12.22 -6.03 -1.51
C GLY A 314 13.08 -5.48 -2.66
N ALA A 315 14.09 -4.68 -2.33
CA ALA A 315 15.05 -4.14 -3.29
C ALA A 315 15.83 -5.25 -4.01
N VAL A 316 16.30 -6.26 -3.27
CA VAL A 316 17.01 -7.41 -3.84
C VAL A 316 16.11 -8.19 -4.81
N LEU A 317 14.84 -8.44 -4.45
CA LEU A 317 13.90 -9.13 -5.33
C LEU A 317 13.69 -8.36 -6.64
N LEU A 318 13.48 -7.04 -6.57
CA LEU A 318 13.32 -6.21 -7.78
C LEU A 318 14.61 -6.15 -8.62
N ALA A 319 15.76 -6.02 -7.98
CA ALA A 319 17.06 -6.01 -8.64
C ALA A 319 17.33 -7.32 -9.39
N LEU A 320 17.00 -8.48 -8.80
CA LEU A 320 17.13 -9.78 -9.45
C LEU A 320 16.24 -9.90 -10.70
N VAL A 321 15.01 -9.38 -10.64
CA VAL A 321 14.10 -9.38 -11.80
C VAL A 321 14.62 -8.45 -12.90
N ALA A 322 15.05 -7.24 -12.54
CA ALA A 322 15.62 -6.28 -13.49
C ALA A 322 16.90 -6.84 -14.15
N LEU A 323 17.81 -7.42 -13.36
CA LEU A 323 19.04 -8.05 -13.86
C LEU A 323 18.72 -9.20 -14.83
N ARG A 324 17.74 -10.05 -14.51
CA ARG A 324 17.32 -11.13 -15.40
C ARG A 324 16.82 -10.61 -16.74
N GLN A 325 16.08 -9.49 -16.77
CA GLN A 325 15.66 -8.86 -18.03
C GLN A 325 16.85 -8.36 -18.84
N LEU A 326 17.82 -7.70 -18.19
CA LEU A 326 19.03 -7.21 -18.84
C LEU A 326 19.85 -8.34 -19.46
N LEU A 327 20.01 -9.46 -18.73
CA LEU A 327 20.73 -10.64 -19.22
C LEU A 327 20.00 -11.32 -20.38
N ALA A 328 18.67 -11.36 -20.37
CA ALA A 328 17.88 -11.94 -21.45
C ALA A 328 18.03 -11.17 -22.77
N ARG A 329 18.19 -9.84 -22.72
CA ARG A 329 18.45 -9.00 -23.90
C ARG A 329 19.82 -9.24 -24.56
N ARG A 330 20.81 -9.71 -23.81
CA ARG A 330 22.17 -9.94 -24.32
C ARG A 330 22.36 -11.28 -25.00
N LYS A 331 21.37 -12.19 -24.93
CA LYS A 331 21.43 -13.45 -25.66
C LYS A 331 20.96 -13.20 -27.11
N PRO A 332 21.84 -13.38 -28.12
CA PRO A 332 21.51 -13.21 -29.52
C PRO A 332 20.52 -14.26 -30.03
#